data_AF-A0A9C9XT29-F1
#
_entry.id   AF-A0A9C9XT29-F1
#
_cell.length_a   1.000
_cell.length_b   1.000
_cell.length_c   1.000
_cell.angle_alpha   90.00
_cell.angle_beta   90.00
_cell.angle_gamma   90.00
#
_symmetry.space_group_name_H-M   'P 1'
#
loop_
_entity.id
_entity.type
_entity.pdbx_description
1 polymer ?
#
loop_
_entity_poly.entity_id
_entity_poly.type
_entity_poly.pdbx_seq_one_letter_code
_entity_poly.pdbx_strand_id
1 'polypeptide(L)' 'MALTGIQILKMLPKKNCGECGIPTCLAFA' A
#
# COMPACT_ATOMS: atom_id res chain seq x y z
N MET A 1 18.77 3.27 -2.27
CA MET A 1 18.13 2.57 -1.12
C MET A 1 16.78 2.06 -1.60
N ALA A 2 16.38 0.84 -1.25
CA ALA A 2 15.03 0.38 -1.53
C ALA A 2 14.03 1.15 -0.65
N LEU A 3 12.83 1.42 -1.17
CA LEU A 3 11.75 2.01 -0.39
C LEU A 3 11.34 1.05 0.73
N THR A 4 11.01 1.59 1.90
CA THR A 4 10.41 0.79 2.98
C THR A 4 8.89 0.67 2.78
N GLY A 5 8.27 -0.38 3.31
CA GLY A 5 6.80 -0.53 3.25
C GLY A 5 6.06 0.66 3.86
N ILE A 6 6.63 1.32 4.88
CA ILE A 6 6.07 2.56 5.44
C ILE A 6 6.12 3.72 4.44
N GLN A 7 7.19 3.83 3.65
CA GLN A 7 7.28 4.86 2.60
C GLN A 7 6.29 4.60 1.47
N ILE A 8 6.13 3.33 1.06
CA ILE A 8 5.15 2.93 0.05
C ILE A 8 3.74 3.23 0.55
N LEU A 9 3.41 2.85 1.79
CA LEU A 9 2.11 3.09 2.40
C LEU A 9 1.71 4.58 2.45
N LYS A 10 2.69 5.49 2.60
CA LYS A 10 2.45 6.95 2.57
C LYS A 10 2.08 7.46 1.18
N MET A 11 2.53 6.80 0.11
CA MET A 11 2.23 7.16 -1.28
C MET A 11 0.89 6.58 -1.76
N LEU A 12 0.37 5.56 -1.09
CA LEU A 12 -0.90 4.94 -1.43
C LEU A 12 -2.10 5.79 -0.99
N PRO A 13 -3.26 5.67 -1.68
CA PRO A 13 -4.46 6.44 -1.37
C PRO A 13 -5.16 6.03 -0.05
N LYS A 14 -4.69 4.96 0.62
CA LYS A 14 -5.22 4.45 1.90
C LYS A 14 -6.73 4.14 1.88
N LYS A 15 -7.30 3.91 0.70
CA LYS A 15 -8.72 3.64 0.51
C LYS A 15 -9.09 2.17 0.79
N ASN A 16 -8.10 1.27 0.79
CA ASN A 16 -8.30 -0.19 0.91
C ASN A 16 -9.36 -0.71 -0.09
N CYS A 17 -9.25 -0.29 -1.35
CA CYS A 17 -10.28 -0.54 -2.36
C CYS A 17 -10.31 -1.98 -2.88
N GLY A 18 -9.24 -2.76 -2.70
CA GLY A 18 -9.18 -4.15 -3.17
C GLY A 18 -9.05 -4.33 -4.69
N GLU A 19 -9.02 -3.24 -5.47
CA GLU A 19 -8.94 -3.27 -6.93
C GLU A 19 -7.63 -3.89 -7.45
N CYS A 20 -6.58 -3.85 -6.62
CA CYS A 20 -5.30 -4.49 -6.87
C CYS A 20 -5.27 -5.99 -6.48
N GLY A 21 -6.39 -6.58 -6.06
CA GLY A 21 -6.48 -7.97 -5.61
C GLY A 21 -5.90 -8.21 -4.21
N ILE A 22 -5.57 -7.15 -3.47
CA ILE A 22 -5.00 -7.21 -2.12
C ILE A 22 -5.97 -6.54 -1.14
N PRO A 23 -6.27 -7.15 0.02
CA PRO A 23 -7.35 -6.70 0.91
C PRO A 23 -7.12 -5.31 1.53
N THR A 24 -5.88 -4.87 1.68
CA THR A 24 -5.57 -3.55 2.28
C THR A 24 -4.35 -2.90 1.62
N CYS A 25 -4.27 -1.58 1.71
CA CYS A 25 -3.09 -0.83 1.27
C CYS A 25 -1.85 -1.15 2.11
N LEU A 26 -2.00 -1.58 3.37
CA LEU A 26 -0.89 -2.02 4.22
C LEU A 26 -0.33 -3.37 3.77
N ALA A 27 -1.18 -4.29 3.32
CA ALA A 27 -0.74 -5.57 2.77
C ALA A 27 -0.14 -5.43 1.36
N PHE A 28 -0.47 -4.36 0.65
CA PHE A 28 0.14 -4.02 -0.64
C PHE A 28 1.52 -3.37 -0.49
N ALA A 29 1.70 -2.53 0.53
CA ALA A 29 2.90 -1.73 0.77
C ALA A 29 4.03 -2.54 1.40
#